data_AF-A0A6C1B805-F1
#
_entry.id   AF-A0A6C1B805-F1
#
_cell.length_a   1.000
_cell.length_b   1.000
_cell.length_c   1.000
_cell.angle_alpha   90.00
_cell.angle_beta   90.00
_cell.angle_gamma   90.00
#
_symmetry.space_group_name_H-M   'P 1'
#
loop_
_entity.id
_entity.type
_entity.pdbx_description
1 polymer ?
#
loop_
_entity_poly.entity_id
_entity_poly.type
_entity_poly.pdbx_seq_one_letter_code
_entity_poly.pdbx_strand_id
1 'polypeptide(L)'
;MFLTKARTGEGNRSWSAGAGCGALATGLVEVTWLLEQIRTKTPKSAAAFLNWKAFEASDGGLFLWEAFVSGKAKGSGHAHDAEIAVQTFQAALPNPELANAISEQSVLSLIGASMLRAGWSTNAQQLSEPCLVIKA
;
A
#
# COMPACT_ATOMS: atom_id res chain seq x y z
N MET A 1 14.67 20.96 -4.43
CA MET A 1 13.66 19.89 -4.51
C MET A 1 14.02 19.02 -5.70
N PHE A 2 14.29 17.74 -5.50
CA PHE A 2 14.58 16.82 -6.62
C PHE A 2 13.32 16.03 -6.95
N LEU A 3 12.86 16.10 -8.20
CA LEU A 3 11.60 15.50 -8.65
C LEU A 3 11.55 13.98 -8.45
N THR A 4 12.69 13.30 -8.61
CA THR A 4 12.81 11.84 -8.54
C THR A 4 13.37 11.32 -7.22
N LYS A 5 13.35 12.14 -6.16
CA LYS A 5 13.81 11.73 -4.83
C LYS A 5 12.81 10.75 -4.18
N ALA A 6 13.33 9.87 -3.34
CA ALA A 6 12.53 9.04 -2.44
C ALA A 6 11.65 9.89 -1.50
N ARG A 7 10.48 9.35 -1.13
CA ARG A 7 9.63 9.87 -0.05
C ARG A 7 10.41 9.87 1.27
N THR A 8 10.03 10.76 2.17
CA THR A 8 10.50 10.81 3.54
C THR A 8 10.17 9.47 4.20
N GLY A 9 11.20 8.73 4.64
CA GLY A 9 11.06 7.39 5.23
C GLY A 9 11.48 6.20 4.34
N GLU A 10 11.52 6.38 3.01
CA GLU A 10 11.97 5.34 2.07
C GLU A 10 13.49 5.12 2.09
N GLY A 11 14.25 6.07 2.63
CA GLY A 11 15.71 6.03 2.64
C GLY A 11 16.30 6.73 1.41
N ASN A 12 17.16 6.03 0.65
CA ASN A 12 18.01 6.64 -0.38
C ASN A 12 17.52 6.45 -1.83
N ARG A 13 16.46 5.68 -2.07
CA ARG A 13 15.95 5.37 -3.43
C ARG A 13 14.43 5.48 -3.45
N SER A 14 13.90 6.13 -4.49
CA SER A 14 12.47 6.14 -4.78
C SER A 14 12.03 4.78 -5.32
N TRP A 15 10.72 4.50 -5.27
CA TRP A 15 10.13 3.36 -5.98
C TRP A 15 10.41 3.40 -7.49
N SER A 16 10.64 4.58 -8.07
CA SER A 16 10.96 4.75 -9.49
C SER A 16 12.44 4.48 -9.84
N ALA A 17 13.29 4.14 -8.86
CA ALA A 17 14.65 3.66 -9.10
C ALA A 17 14.65 2.26 -9.75
N GLY A 18 15.77 1.85 -10.33
CA GLY A 18 15.86 0.70 -11.24
C GLY A 18 15.15 -0.59 -10.78
N ALA A 19 15.36 -1.02 -9.53
CA ALA A 19 14.70 -2.22 -9.01
C ALA A 19 13.17 -2.06 -8.86
N GLY A 20 12.70 -0.93 -8.33
CA GLY A 20 11.28 -0.68 -8.17
C GLY A 20 10.57 -0.46 -9.50
N CYS A 21 11.20 0.26 -10.44
CA CYS A 21 10.70 0.40 -11.81
C CYS A 21 10.62 -0.95 -12.53
N GLY A 22 11.61 -1.84 -12.34
CA GLY A 22 11.60 -3.18 -12.91
C GLY A 22 10.49 -4.10 -12.36
N ALA A 23 10.16 -3.98 -11.06
CA ALA A 23 9.08 -4.75 -10.43
C ALA A 23 7.68 -4.14 -10.68
N LEU A 24 7.60 -2.84 -10.98
CA LEU A 24 6.36 -2.08 -11.07
C LEU A 24 5.32 -2.68 -12.02
N ALA A 25 5.74 -3.02 -13.24
CA ALA A 25 4.80 -3.46 -14.27
C ALA A 25 4.07 -4.75 -13.84
N THR A 26 4.82 -5.72 -13.33
CA THR A 26 4.27 -6.96 -12.78
C THR A 26 3.38 -6.68 -11.57
N GLY A 27 3.86 -5.88 -10.61
CA GLY A 27 3.11 -5.56 -9.39
C GLY A 27 1.78 -4.86 -9.68
N LEU A 28 1.73 -3.94 -10.66
CA LEU A 28 0.50 -3.28 -11.08
C LEU A 28 -0.50 -4.26 -11.71
N VAL A 29 -0.02 -5.20 -12.53
CA VAL A 29 -0.87 -6.24 -13.12
C VAL A 29 -1.44 -7.15 -12.01
N GLU A 30 -0.58 -7.63 -11.12
CA GLU A 30 -0.96 -8.53 -10.02
C GLU A 30 -1.98 -7.87 -9.08
N VAL A 31 -1.68 -6.67 -8.58
CA VAL A 31 -2.55 -6.00 -7.60
C VAL A 31 -3.88 -5.59 -8.21
N THR A 32 -3.88 -5.13 -9.46
CA THR A 32 -5.13 -4.75 -10.15
C THR A 32 -6.02 -5.98 -10.36
N TRP A 33 -5.44 -7.09 -10.82
CA TRP A 33 -6.17 -8.34 -10.98
C TRP A 33 -6.72 -8.85 -9.65
N LEU A 34 -5.91 -8.85 -8.58
CA LEU A 34 -6.35 -9.26 -7.24
C LEU A 34 -7.52 -8.40 -6.76
N LEU A 35 -7.44 -7.08 -6.90
CA LEU A 35 -8.51 -6.17 -6.53
C LEU A 35 -9.79 -6.44 -7.34
N GLU A 36 -9.70 -6.72 -8.64
CA GLU A 36 -10.86 -7.11 -9.45
C GLU A 36 -11.48 -8.43 -8.95
N GLN A 37 -10.64 -9.43 -8.66
CA GLN A 37 -11.12 -10.72 -8.14
C GLN A 37 -11.79 -10.57 -6.78
N ILE A 38 -11.23 -9.77 -5.87
CA ILE A 38 -11.88 -9.48 -4.58
C ILE A 38 -13.19 -8.74 -4.83
N ARG A 39 -13.22 -7.77 -5.76
CA ARG A 39 -14.40 -6.96 -6.04
C ARG A 39 -15.58 -7.79 -6.52
N THR A 40 -15.33 -8.77 -7.39
CA THR A 40 -16.37 -9.69 -7.91
C THR A 40 -16.93 -10.64 -6.83
N LYS A 41 -16.16 -10.90 -5.77
CA LYS A 41 -16.51 -11.83 -4.69
C LYS A 41 -17.04 -11.14 -3.42
N THR A 42 -17.17 -9.83 -3.43
CA THR A 42 -17.61 -9.03 -2.27
C THR A 42 -18.82 -8.17 -2.62
N PRO A 43 -19.71 -7.85 -1.66
CA PRO A 43 -20.87 -7.00 -1.90
C PRO A 43 -20.45 -5.62 -2.45
N LYS A 44 -21.21 -5.08 -3.41
CA LYS A 44 -20.91 -3.75 -3.99
C LYS A 44 -20.87 -2.62 -2.95
N SER A 45 -21.52 -2.80 -1.80
CA SER A 45 -21.48 -1.86 -0.67
C SER A 45 -20.16 -1.89 0.11
N ALA A 46 -19.34 -2.94 -0.01
CA ALA A 46 -18.05 -3.01 0.67
C ALA A 46 -17.09 -1.96 0.10
N ALA A 47 -16.55 -1.12 0.97
CA ALA A 47 -15.59 -0.08 0.63
C ALA A 47 -14.14 -0.58 0.78
N ALA A 48 -13.23 0.09 0.08
CA ALA A 48 -11.79 -0.08 0.27
C ALA A 48 -11.16 1.23 0.75
N PHE A 49 -10.17 1.12 1.63
CA PHE A 49 -9.64 2.22 2.42
C PHE A 49 -8.10 2.25 2.36
N LEU A 50 -7.55 3.46 2.15
CA LEU A 50 -6.12 3.74 2.30
C LEU A 50 -5.80 4.42 3.65
N ASN A 51 -6.82 5.04 4.26
CA ASN A 51 -6.75 5.68 5.57
C ASN A 51 -7.21 4.73 6.68
N TRP A 52 -6.36 4.51 7.69
CA TRP A 52 -6.65 3.58 8.79
C TRP A 52 -7.85 4.01 9.64
N LYS A 53 -7.92 5.29 10.05
CA LYS A 53 -9.03 5.80 10.86
C LYS A 53 -10.38 5.70 10.15
N ALA A 54 -10.41 5.94 8.84
CA ALA A 54 -11.63 5.78 8.05
C ALA A 54 -12.06 4.31 7.98
N PHE A 55 -11.11 3.38 7.88
CA PHE A 55 -11.39 1.95 7.94
C PHE A 55 -11.87 1.51 9.31
N GLU A 56 -11.20 1.92 10.39
CA GLU A 56 -11.54 1.58 11.77
C GLU A 56 -12.93 2.12 12.17
N ALA A 57 -13.30 3.31 11.68
CA ALA A 57 -14.61 3.90 11.90
C ALA A 57 -15.73 3.27 11.04
N SER A 58 -15.38 2.37 10.11
CA SER A 58 -16.35 1.68 9.25
C SER A 58 -16.81 0.36 9.86
N ASP A 59 -18.00 -0.11 9.48
CA ASP A 59 -18.51 -1.44 9.89
C ASP A 59 -17.80 -2.61 9.17
N GLY A 60 -16.72 -2.33 8.43
CA GLY A 60 -15.91 -3.31 7.71
C GLY A 60 -15.61 -2.92 6.26
N GLY A 61 -14.65 -3.62 5.67
CA GLY A 61 -14.23 -3.38 4.28
C GLY A 61 -12.86 -3.97 3.98
N LEU A 62 -12.23 -3.44 2.94
CA LEU A 62 -10.87 -3.81 2.52
C LEU A 62 -9.90 -2.70 2.88
N PHE A 63 -9.01 -2.94 3.84
CA PHE A 63 -7.91 -2.00 4.12
C PHE A 63 -6.67 -2.36 3.29
N LEU A 64 -6.08 -1.36 2.63
CA LEU A 64 -4.90 -1.51 1.78
C LEU A 64 -3.75 -0.66 2.33
N TRP A 65 -2.58 -1.26 2.44
CA TRP A 65 -1.36 -0.65 2.97
C TRP A 65 -0.13 -1.20 2.25
N GLU A 66 0.99 -0.50 2.35
CA GLU A 66 2.27 -0.84 1.71
C GLU A 66 3.22 -1.49 2.71
N ALA A 67 3.76 -2.65 2.35
CA ALA A 67 4.82 -3.29 3.10
C ALA A 67 6.21 -2.82 2.62
N PHE A 68 7.06 -2.37 3.55
CA PHE A 68 8.45 -2.05 3.28
C PHE A 68 9.35 -3.01 4.04
N VAL A 69 9.70 -4.15 3.44
CA VAL A 69 10.61 -5.15 4.03
C VAL A 69 11.98 -5.05 3.36
N SER A 70 13.00 -4.68 4.13
CA SER A 70 14.31 -4.34 3.55
C SER A 70 15.50 -4.69 4.43
N GLY A 71 16.69 -4.73 3.82
CA GLY A 71 17.95 -4.91 4.55
C GLY A 71 17.95 -6.17 5.41
N LYS A 72 18.22 -6.00 6.72
CA LYS A 72 18.34 -7.10 7.68
C LYS A 72 17.00 -7.74 8.07
N ALA A 73 15.87 -7.11 7.73
CA ALA A 73 14.54 -7.61 8.03
C ALA A 73 14.00 -8.57 6.97
N LYS A 74 14.74 -8.79 5.87
CA LYS A 74 14.33 -9.77 4.86
C LYS A 74 14.42 -11.20 5.39
N GLY A 75 13.42 -11.99 5.03
CA GLY A 75 13.38 -13.41 5.28
C GLY A 75 14.19 -14.21 4.27
N SER A 76 13.98 -15.53 4.27
CA SER A 76 14.62 -16.48 3.36
C SER A 76 14.07 -16.43 1.92
N GLY A 77 13.03 -15.63 1.65
CA GLY A 77 12.42 -15.45 0.33
C GLY A 77 11.16 -14.59 0.40
N HIS A 78 10.54 -14.32 -0.76
CA HIS A 78 9.43 -13.35 -0.86
C HIS A 78 8.18 -13.72 -0.04
N ALA A 79 7.86 -15.01 0.09
CA ALA A 79 6.76 -15.45 0.95
C ALA A 79 7.03 -15.14 2.43
N HIS A 80 8.28 -15.32 2.87
CA HIS A 80 8.72 -15.00 4.23
C HIS A 80 8.77 -13.47 4.44
N ASP A 81 9.18 -12.69 3.43
CA ASP A 81 9.07 -11.22 3.47
C ASP A 81 7.61 -10.78 3.67
N ALA A 82 6.65 -11.40 2.97
CA ALA A 82 5.23 -11.09 3.12
C ALA A 82 4.70 -11.47 4.51
N GLU A 83 5.15 -12.59 5.08
CA GLU A 83 4.82 -12.97 6.46
C GLU A 83 5.36 -11.94 7.47
N ILE A 84 6.63 -11.53 7.34
CA ILE A 84 7.25 -10.51 8.19
C ILE A 84 6.47 -9.20 8.11
N ALA A 85 6.03 -8.79 6.92
CA ALA A 85 5.22 -7.61 6.74
C ALA A 85 3.91 -7.69 7.56
N VAL A 86 3.18 -8.80 7.46
CA VAL A 86 1.92 -9.01 8.20
C VAL A 86 2.18 -9.02 9.70
N GLN A 87 3.21 -9.72 10.17
CA GLN A 87 3.57 -9.75 11.60
C GLN A 87 3.93 -8.36 12.12
N THR A 88 4.63 -7.56 11.33
CA THR A 88 5.01 -6.19 11.68
C THR A 88 3.78 -5.28 11.76
N PHE A 89 2.85 -5.41 10.82
CA PHE A 89 1.57 -4.70 10.87
C PHE A 89 0.76 -5.09 12.11
N GLN A 90 0.66 -6.39 12.41
CA GLN A 90 -0.04 -6.89 13.61
C GLN A 90 0.58 -6.35 14.91
N ALA A 91 1.90 -6.27 14.99
CA ALA A 91 2.59 -5.71 16.14
C ALA A 91 2.36 -4.20 16.34
N ALA A 92 1.95 -3.48 15.29
CA ALA A 92 1.63 -2.05 15.33
C ALA A 92 0.17 -1.76 15.76
N LEU A 93 -0.68 -2.79 15.87
CA LEU A 93 -2.05 -2.63 16.34
C LEU A 93 -2.09 -2.30 17.85
N PRO A 94 -3.10 -1.54 18.32
CA PRO A 94 -4.27 -1.05 17.57
C PRO A 94 -4.03 0.26 16.79
N ASN A 95 -2.85 0.88 16.90
CA ASN A 95 -2.58 2.21 16.34
C ASN A 95 -1.49 2.18 15.26
N PRO A 96 -1.71 1.49 14.11
CA PRO A 96 -0.67 1.28 13.12
C PRO A 96 -0.23 2.58 12.41
N GLU A 97 -1.04 3.65 12.49
CA GLU A 97 -0.63 5.00 12.05
C GLU A 97 0.64 5.52 12.76
N LEU A 98 0.89 5.11 14.01
CA LEU A 98 2.10 5.50 14.75
C LEU A 98 3.37 4.84 14.18
N ALA A 99 3.21 3.75 13.44
CA ALA A 99 4.29 3.04 12.77
C ALA A 99 4.42 3.39 11.28
N ASN A 100 3.67 4.39 10.79
CA ASN A 100 3.75 4.82 9.39
C ASN A 100 5.14 5.36 9.08
N ALA A 101 5.80 4.77 8.09
CA ALA A 101 7.13 5.18 7.67
C ALA A 101 7.13 6.48 6.85
N ILE A 102 6.00 6.83 6.24
CA ILE A 102 5.90 7.91 5.24
C ILE A 102 5.05 9.07 5.78
N SER A 103 5.45 10.31 5.48
CA SER A 103 4.79 11.53 5.99
C SER A 103 4.20 12.43 4.90
N GLU A 104 4.36 12.06 3.63
CA GLU A 104 3.86 12.80 2.47
C GLU A 104 2.34 12.93 2.49
N GLN A 105 1.85 14.17 2.40
CA GLN A 105 0.42 14.46 2.36
C GLN A 105 -0.22 14.13 1.00
N SER A 106 0.59 14.06 -0.05
CA SER A 106 0.15 13.73 -1.41
C SER A 106 1.22 12.95 -2.15
N VAL A 107 0.81 11.93 -2.89
CA VAL A 107 1.70 11.00 -3.61
C VAL A 107 1.12 10.65 -4.98
N LEU A 108 1.92 10.05 -5.87
CA LEU A 108 1.36 9.28 -6.99
C LEU A 108 0.94 7.90 -6.45
N SER A 109 -0.33 7.74 -6.12
CA SER A 109 -0.85 6.51 -5.50
C SER A 109 -1.09 5.43 -6.54
N LEU A 110 -0.13 4.51 -6.67
CA LEU A 110 -0.23 3.35 -7.56
C LEU A 110 -1.37 2.42 -7.14
N ILE A 111 -1.55 2.21 -5.84
CA ILE A 111 -2.67 1.43 -5.32
C ILE A 111 -4.01 2.14 -5.55
N GLY A 112 -4.08 3.47 -5.40
CA GLY A 112 -5.26 4.26 -5.74
C GLY A 112 -5.64 4.14 -7.22
N ALA A 113 -4.66 4.13 -8.13
CA ALA A 113 -4.90 3.87 -9.55
C ALA A 113 -5.50 2.47 -9.79
N SER A 114 -4.97 1.44 -9.13
CA SER A 114 -5.51 0.08 -9.21
C SER A 114 -6.91 -0.02 -8.60
N MET A 115 -7.21 0.71 -7.52
CA MET A 115 -8.56 0.78 -6.94
C MET A 115 -9.59 1.35 -7.92
N LEU A 116 -9.25 2.47 -8.58
CA LEU A 116 -10.10 3.06 -9.63
C LEU A 116 -10.33 2.07 -10.77
N ARG A 117 -9.24 1.45 -11.26
CA ARG A 117 -9.30 0.51 -12.39
C ARG A 117 -10.12 -0.74 -12.06
N ALA A 118 -10.07 -1.23 -10.83
CA ALA A 118 -10.77 -2.42 -10.37
C ALA A 118 -12.21 -2.13 -9.87
N GLY A 119 -12.67 -0.89 -9.91
CA GLY A 119 -14.03 -0.52 -9.53
C GLY A 119 -14.26 -0.46 -8.01
N TRP A 120 -13.21 -0.25 -7.22
CA TRP A 120 -13.32 0.00 -5.78
C TRP A 120 -13.65 1.46 -5.45
N SER A 121 -13.46 2.35 -6.41
CA SER A 121 -13.71 3.78 -6.27
C SER A 121 -13.95 4.41 -7.63
N THR A 122 -14.68 5.53 -7.63
CA THR A 122 -14.80 6.44 -8.77
C THR A 122 -14.20 7.82 -8.45
N ASN A 123 -13.59 7.96 -7.28
CA ASN A 123 -13.06 9.22 -6.75
C ASN A 123 -11.60 9.41 -7.19
N ALA A 124 -11.37 10.26 -8.19
CA ALA A 124 -10.03 10.48 -8.78
C ALA A 124 -8.99 10.98 -7.76
N GLN A 125 -9.43 11.58 -6.66
CA GLN A 125 -8.62 12.05 -5.55
C GLN A 125 -7.78 10.92 -4.92
N GLN A 126 -8.21 9.66 -5.06
CA GLN A 126 -7.42 8.50 -4.62
C GLN A 126 -6.09 8.35 -5.34
N LEU A 127 -5.93 8.92 -6.55
CA LEU A 127 -4.62 8.97 -7.22
C LEU A 127 -3.58 9.79 -6.45
N SER A 128 -4.04 10.64 -5.53
CA SER A 128 -3.20 11.51 -4.70
C SER A 128 -3.12 11.07 -3.23
N GLU A 129 -3.90 10.07 -2.83
CA GLU A 129 -4.07 9.66 -1.44
C GLU A 129 -2.93 8.73 -1.00
N PRO A 130 -2.18 9.08 0.06
CA PRO A 130 -1.20 8.16 0.65
C PRO A 130 -1.91 7.00 1.35
N CYS A 131 -1.29 5.82 1.33
CA CYS A 131 -1.67 4.72 2.19
C CYS A 131 -0.64 4.55 3.31
N LEU A 132 -1.02 3.80 4.34
CA LEU A 132 -0.10 3.45 5.41
C LEU A 132 1.07 2.63 4.86
N VAL A 133 2.30 2.97 5.24
CA VAL A 133 3.49 2.19 4.89
C VAL A 133 4.13 1.66 6.17
N ILE A 134 4.13 0.34 6.34
CA ILE A 134 4.74 -0.31 7.51
C ILE A 134 6.08 -0.90 7.13
N LYS A 135 7.10 -0.52 7.89
CA LYS A 135 8.49 -0.90 7.63
C LYS A 135 8.98 -1.95 8.63
N ALA A 136 9.57 -3.01 8.08
CA ALA A 136 10.35 -4.01 8.80
C ALA A 136 11.84 -3.83 8.49
#